data_AF-A0A133MVS4-F1
#
_entry.id   AF-A0A133MVS4-F1
#
_cell.length_a   1.000
_cell.length_b   1.000
_cell.length_c   1.000
_cell.angle_alpha   90.00
_cell.angle_beta   90.00
_cell.angle_gamma   90.00
#
_symmetry.space_group_name_H-M   'P 1'
#
loop_
_entity.id
_entity.type
_entity.pdbx_description
1 polymer ?
#
loop_
_entity_poly.entity_id
_entity_poly.type
_entity_poly.pdbx_seq_one_letter_code
_entity_poly.pdbx_strand_id
1 'polypeptide(L)'
;MLNFLWSLFIGGVLGLIAGAILGKEVPGGVSGNIIIGFLGSWLGEFLLGPLGPELGGFYLIPALLGAIFCLALYSFVARRIRERPKKE
;
A
#
# COMPACT_ATOMS: atom_id res chain seq x y z
N MET A 1 -15.82 12.57 -12.27
CA MET A 1 -14.45 13.13 -12.29
C MET A 1 -13.95 13.49 -10.90
N LEU A 2 -14.71 14.23 -10.08
CA LEU A 2 -14.36 14.52 -8.67
C LEU A 2 -14.15 13.26 -7.79
N ASN A 3 -14.95 12.22 -8.00
CA ASN A 3 -14.82 10.97 -7.24
C ASN A 3 -13.47 10.27 -7.43
N PHE A 4 -12.85 10.37 -8.60
CA PHE A 4 -11.59 9.68 -8.89
C PHE A 4 -10.39 10.37 -8.23
N LEU A 5 -10.38 11.71 -8.25
CA LEU A 5 -9.40 12.52 -7.53
C LEU A 5 -9.48 12.31 -6.02
N TRP A 6 -10.70 12.20 -5.49
CA TRP A 6 -10.95 11.93 -4.07
C TRP A 6 -10.48 10.52 -3.67
N SER A 7 -10.81 9.52 -4.50
CA SER A 7 -10.29 8.14 -4.43
C SER A 7 -8.77 8.07 -4.35
N LEU A 8 -8.08 8.80 -5.25
CA LEU A 8 -6.62 8.82 -5.33
C LEU A 8 -6.00 9.44 -4.08
N PHE A 9 -6.62 10.51 -3.56
CA PHE A 9 -6.19 11.14 -2.31
C PHE A 9 -6.36 10.19 -1.11
N ILE A 10 -7.52 9.54 -0.99
CA ILE A 10 -7.81 8.59 0.10
C ILE A 10 -6.90 7.36 0.02
N GLY A 11 -6.72 6.77 -1.16
CA GLY A 11 -5.83 5.63 -1.36
C GLY A 11 -4.37 5.96 -1.03
N GLY A 12 -3.90 7.16 -1.39
CA GLY A 12 -2.57 7.64 -1.03
C GLY A 12 -2.39 7.82 0.48
N VAL A 13 -3.37 8.42 1.16
CA VAL A 13 -3.36 8.59 2.63
C VAL A 13 -3.42 7.23 3.34
N LEU A 14 -4.26 6.31 2.89
CA LEU A 14 -4.35 4.96 3.45
C LEU A 14 -3.07 4.17 3.25
N GLY A 15 -2.42 4.30 2.09
CA GLY A 15 -1.12 3.70 1.83
C GLY A 15 -0.04 4.20 2.79
N LEU A 16 -0.02 5.51 3.06
CA LEU A 16 0.88 6.11 4.05
C LEU A 16 0.61 5.58 5.46
N ILE A 17 -0.66 5.54 5.87
CA ILE A 17 -1.07 5.02 7.18
C ILE A 17 -0.69 3.54 7.31
N ALA A 18 -0.96 2.73 6.28
CA ALA A 18 -0.63 1.31 6.25
C ALA A 18 0.87 1.05 6.44
N GLY A 19 1.73 1.82 5.77
CA GLY A 19 3.17 1.66 5.98
C GLY A 19 3.72 2.30 7.25
N ALA A 20 3.07 3.35 7.77
CA ALA A 20 3.37 3.83 9.12
C ALA A 20 3.04 2.75 10.17
N ILE A 21 1.90 2.06 10.03
CA ILE A 21 1.50 0.92 10.88
C ILE A 21 2.51 -0.22 10.77
N LEU A 22 2.98 -0.52 9.56
CA LEU A 22 3.91 -1.62 9.35
C LEU A 22 5.30 -1.39 9.98
N GLY A 23 5.64 -0.14 10.31
CA GLY A 23 6.92 0.24 10.90
C GLY A 23 8.14 -0.17 10.05
N LYS A 24 7.91 -0.52 8.78
CA LYS A 24 8.92 -1.02 7.85
C LYS A 24 9.02 -0.04 6.69
N GLU A 25 10.12 0.69 6.67
CA GLU A 25 10.46 1.51 5.52
C GLU A 25 10.84 0.59 4.37
N VAL A 26 9.98 0.61 3.36
CA VAL A 26 10.22 -0.08 2.11
C VAL A 26 11.48 0.50 1.47
N PRO A 27 12.38 -0.30 0.85
CA PRO A 27 13.51 0.26 0.10
C PRO A 27 12.98 1.15 -1.03
N GLY A 28 13.12 2.46 -0.85
CA GLY A 28 12.36 3.49 -1.56
C GLY A 28 11.81 4.60 -0.66
N GLY A 29 11.94 4.47 0.66
CA GLY A 29 11.55 5.49 1.65
C GLY A 29 10.04 5.76 1.65
N VAL A 30 9.67 6.98 1.99
CA VAL A 30 8.25 7.44 2.02
C VAL A 30 7.60 7.29 0.64
N SER A 31 8.33 7.55 -0.44
CA SER A 31 7.82 7.50 -1.82
C SER A 31 7.42 6.08 -2.24
N GLY A 32 8.27 5.08 -1.95
CA GLY A 32 7.96 3.68 -2.24
C GLY A 32 6.76 3.18 -1.45
N ASN A 33 6.63 3.65 -0.20
CA ASN A 33 5.51 3.32 0.66
C ASN A 33 4.17 3.85 0.10
N ILE A 34 4.13 5.10 -0.40
CA ILE A 34 2.93 5.66 -1.04
C ILE A 34 2.51 4.84 -2.26
N ILE A 35 3.45 4.51 -3.15
CA ILE A 35 3.16 3.81 -4.41
C ILE A 35 2.67 2.38 -4.14
N ILE A 36 3.37 1.65 -3.26
CA ILE A 36 3.03 0.26 -2.93
C ILE A 36 1.76 0.20 -2.10
N GLY A 37 1.56 1.16 -1.18
CA GLY A 37 0.34 1.28 -0.40
C GLY A 37 -0.87 1.58 -1.28
N PHE A 38 -0.73 2.47 -2.27
CA PHE A 38 -1.78 2.76 -3.24
C PHE A 38 -2.12 1.52 -4.08
N LEU A 39 -1.13 0.86 -4.69
CA LEU A 39 -1.33 -0.36 -5.45
C LEU A 39 -1.93 -1.49 -4.60
N GLY A 40 -1.48 -1.61 -3.36
CA GLY A 40 -1.99 -2.59 -2.42
C GLY A 40 -3.42 -2.31 -2.00
N SER A 41 -3.79 -1.05 -1.81
CA SER A 41 -5.18 -0.69 -1.49
C SER A 41 -6.14 -1.03 -2.62
N TRP A 42 -5.72 -0.82 -3.87
CA TRP A 42 -6.51 -1.22 -5.02
C TRP A 42 -6.59 -2.73 -5.18
N LEU A 43 -5.48 -3.44 -4.97
CA LEU A 43 -5.45 -4.91 -5.01
C LEU A 43 -6.30 -5.53 -3.89
N GLY A 44 -6.26 -4.95 -2.70
CA GLY A 44 -7.04 -5.39 -1.55
C GLY A 44 -8.53 -5.28 -1.79
N GLU A 45 -8.98 -4.15 -2.34
CA GLU A 45 -10.37 -3.98 -2.76
C GLU A 45 -10.79 -5.00 -3.81
N PHE A 46 -9.95 -5.24 -4.82
CA PHE A 46 -10.24 -6.22 -5.86
C PHE A 46 -10.34 -7.65 -5.29
N LEU A 47 -9.54 -7.99 -4.28
CA LEU A 47 -9.45 -9.34 -3.74
C LEU A 47 -10.49 -9.64 -2.65
N LEU A 48 -10.74 -8.69 -1.75
CA LEU A 48 -11.65 -8.84 -0.61
C LEU A 48 -13.07 -8.36 -0.93
N GLY A 49 -13.25 -7.55 -1.98
CA GLY A 49 -14.55 -7.04 -2.39
C GLY A 49 -15.10 -5.95 -1.46
N PRO A 50 -16.39 -5.62 -1.58
CA PRO A 50 -17.03 -4.52 -0.88
C PRO A 50 -17.28 -4.84 0.59
N LEU A 51 -16.22 -4.83 1.40
CA LEU A 51 -16.28 -5.07 2.84
C LEU A 51 -16.04 -3.76 3.60
N GLY A 52 -17.08 -3.29 4.28
CA GLY A 52 -17.00 -2.13 5.18
C GLY A 52 -17.44 -0.80 4.57
N PRO A 53 -17.12 0.33 5.24
CA PRO A 53 -17.51 1.66 4.80
C PRO A 53 -16.77 2.05 3.52
N GLU A 54 -17.53 2.54 2.53
CA GLU A 54 -16.95 3.17 1.34
C GLU A 54 -16.48 4.59 1.66
N LEU A 55 -15.25 4.91 1.25
CA LEU A 55 -14.65 6.22 1.36
C LEU A 55 -14.12 6.61 -0.01
N GLY A 56 -14.88 7.48 -0.68
CA GLY A 56 -14.48 8.03 -1.98
C GLY A 56 -14.40 7.01 -3.11
N GLY A 57 -15.19 5.93 -3.04
CA GLY A 57 -15.21 4.87 -4.04
C GLY A 57 -14.20 3.74 -3.78
N PHE A 58 -13.44 3.80 -2.67
CA PHE A 58 -12.71 2.64 -2.16
C PHE A 58 -13.27 2.16 -0.82
N TYR A 59 -13.26 0.86 -0.59
CA TYR A 59 -13.66 0.25 0.68
C TYR A 59 -12.50 0.30 1.68
N LEU A 60 -12.73 0.93 2.84
CA LEU A 60 -11.66 1.25 3.78
C LEU A 60 -10.90 0.03 4.31
N ILE A 61 -11.64 -1.02 4.67
CA ILE A 61 -11.10 -2.25 5.25
C ILE A 61 -10.22 -3.01 4.26
N PRO A 62 -10.72 -3.38 3.06
CA PRO A 62 -9.92 -4.10 2.09
C PRO A 62 -8.79 -3.24 1.53
N ALA A 63 -8.96 -1.93 1.41
CA ALA A 63 -7.89 -1.01 1.05
C ALA A 63 -6.72 -1.04 2.06
N LEU A 64 -7.00 -0.95 3.36
CA LEU A 64 -5.97 -1.02 4.39
C LEU A 64 -5.30 -2.39 4.43
N LEU A 65 -6.07 -3.47 4.38
CA LEU A 65 -5.55 -4.84 4.39
C LEU A 65 -4.65 -5.11 3.18
N GLY A 66 -5.09 -4.72 1.97
CA GLY A 66 -4.31 -4.89 0.76
C GLY A 66 -3.04 -4.03 0.76
N ALA A 67 -3.12 -2.78 1.24
CA ALA A 67 -1.95 -1.92 1.38
C ALA A 67 -0.91 -2.55 2.31
N ILE A 68 -1.31 -2.97 3.51
CA ILE A 68 -0.47 -3.66 4.50
C ILE A 68 0.16 -4.92 3.89
N PHE A 69 -0.64 -5.74 3.20
CA PHE A 69 -0.19 -7.00 2.61
C PHE A 69 0.85 -6.77 1.50
N CYS A 70 0.56 -5.89 0.54
CA CYS A 70 1.50 -5.55 -0.53
C CYS A 70 2.79 -4.94 0.01
N LEU A 71 2.70 -4.05 1.00
CA LEU A 71 3.88 -3.46 1.62
C LEU A 71 4.74 -4.51 2.32
N ALA A 72 4.11 -5.42 3.07
CA ALA A 72 4.81 -6.49 3.76
C ALA A 72 5.52 -7.42 2.76
N LEU A 73 4.82 -7.80 1.67
CA LEU A 73 5.36 -8.67 0.64
C LEU A 73 6.54 -8.00 -0.09
N TYR A 74 6.39 -6.74 -0.52
CA TYR A 74 7.46 -6.02 -1.19
C TYR A 74 8.66 -5.81 -0.27
N SER A 75 8.44 -5.39 0.98
CA SER A 75 9.51 -5.21 1.97
C SER A 75 10.30 -6.51 2.17
N PHE A 76 9.60 -7.64 2.23
CA PHE A 76 10.21 -8.96 2.35
C PHE A 76 11.05 -9.32 1.11
N VAL A 77 10.49 -9.18 -0.10
CA VAL A 77 11.18 -9.49 -1.36
C VAL A 77 12.38 -8.57 -1.58
N ALA A 78 12.20 -7.27 -1.37
CA ALA A 78 13.26 -6.29 -1.60
C ALA A 78 14.39 -6.42 -0.57
N ARG A 79 14.10 -6.81 0.68
CA ARG A 79 15.13 -7.19 1.66
C ARG A 79 15.95 -8.39 1.18
N ARG A 80 15.29 -9.42 0.65
CA ARG A 80 15.97 -10.61 0.09
C ARG A 80 16.85 -10.27 -1.12
N ILE A 81 16.45 -9.32 -1.95
CA ILE A 81 17.23 -8.87 -3.11
C ILE A 81 18.44 -8.02 -2.67
N ARG A 82 18.27 -7.15 -1.67
CA ARG A 82 19.32 -6.25 -1.17
C ARG A 82 20.41 -6.97 -0.36
N GLU A 83 20.17 -8.21 0.08
CA GLU A 83 21.19 -9.08 0.70
C GLU A 83 22.25 -9.60 -0.29
N ARG A 84 22.23 -9.22 -1.58
CA ARG A 84 23.42 -9.34 -2.44
C ARG A 84 24.44 -8.30 -1.96
N PRO A 85 25.51 -8.67 -1.23
CA PRO A 85 26.57 -7.71 -0.92
C PRO A 85 27.16 -7.29 -2.26
N LYS A 86 27.43 -6.00 -2.43
CA LYS A 86 28.38 -5.57 -3.46
C LYS A 86 29.65 -6.39 -3.25
N LYS A 87 29.92 -7.34 -4.14
CA LYS A 87 31.27 -7.85 -4.34
C LYS A 87 32.04 -6.70 -4.98
N GLU A 88 32.72 -5.91 -4.15
CA GLU A 88 33.99 -5.30 -4.56
C GLU A 88 35.02 -6.41 -4.76
#